data_AF-A0A7I0JDN1-F1
#
_entry.id   AF-A0A7I0JDN1-F1
#
_cell.length_a   1.000
_cell.length_b   1.000
_cell.length_c   1.000
_cell.angle_alpha   90.00
_cell.angle_beta   90.00
_cell.angle_gamma   90.00
#
_symmetry.space_group_name_H-M   'P 1'
#
loop_
_entity.id
_entity.type
_entity.pdbx_description
1 polymer ?
#
loop_
_entity_poly.entity_id
_entity_poly.type
_entity_poly.pdbx_seq_one_letter_code
_entity_poly.pdbx_strand_id
1 'polypeptide(L)'
;GSRMDEVIFEEFKGTGNCEIQLDRKVADKRIYPAIDILKSGTRKEDLLVPRSDLQKIFVLRRILAPMGTTDAIEFLIDKLKQTKTNGDFFDSMNT
;
A
#
# COMPACT_ATOMS: atom_id res chain seq x y z
N GLY A 1 5.17 -16.98 16.89
CA GLY A 1 5.96 -17.10 15.65
C GLY A 1 7.32 -17.65 16.01
N SER A 2 8.04 -18.22 15.05
CA SER A 2 9.44 -18.59 15.24
C SER A 2 10.31 -17.33 15.25
N ARG A 3 11.16 -17.15 16.26
CA ARG A 3 12.14 -16.04 16.28
C ARG A 3 13.10 -16.09 15.09
N MET A 4 13.32 -17.28 14.51
CA MET A 4 14.14 -17.45 13.32
C MET A 4 13.52 -16.75 12.11
N ASP A 5 12.19 -16.79 11.96
CA ASP A 5 11.50 -16.14 10.84
C ASP A 5 11.62 -14.61 10.94
N GLU A 6 11.58 -14.06 12.15
CA GLU A 6 11.75 -12.62 12.42
C GLU A 6 13.16 -12.16 12.06
N VAL A 7 14.19 -12.92 12.44
CA VAL A 7 15.59 -12.60 12.11
C VAL A 7 15.83 -12.67 10.60
N ILE A 8 15.34 -13.72 9.95
CA ILE A 8 15.47 -13.87 8.50
C ILE A 8 14.78 -12.71 7.76
N PHE A 9 13.60 -12.31 8.21
CA PHE A 9 12.88 -11.18 7.63
C PHE A 9 13.69 -9.88 7.69
N GLU A 10 14.25 -9.52 8.84
CA GLU A 10 15.02 -8.28 9.00
C GLU A 10 16.32 -8.27 8.17
N GLU A 11 17.01 -9.42 8.06
CA GLU A 11 18.20 -9.55 7.20
C GLU A 11 17.88 -9.35 5.71
N PHE A 12 16.80 -9.96 5.22
CA PHE A 12 16.38 -9.77 3.83
C PHE A 12 15.84 -8.36 3.55
N LYS A 13 15.19 -7.75 4.54
CA LYS A 13 14.71 -6.36 4.47
C LYS A 13 15.84 -5.36 4.26
N GLY A 14 16.99 -5.59 4.91
CA GLY A 14 18.19 -4.77 4.72
C GLY A 14 18.70 -4.80 3.27
N THR A 15 18.52 -5.94 2.60
CA THR A 15 19.06 -6.22 1.26
C THR A 15 18.08 -5.85 0.14
N GLY A 16 16.77 -6.00 0.37
CA GLY A 16 15.72 -5.69 -0.60
C GLY A 16 15.47 -4.19 -0.80
N ASN A 17 14.83 -3.85 -1.92
CA ASN A 17 14.42 -2.49 -2.25
C ASN A 17 12.90 -2.33 -2.45
N CYS A 18 12.14 -3.42 -2.41
CA CYS A 18 10.68 -3.44 -2.54
C CYS A 18 10.10 -4.42 -1.51
N GLU A 19 9.10 -3.96 -0.77
CA GLU A 19 8.43 -4.73 0.28
C GLU A 19 6.91 -4.62 0.09
N ILE A 20 6.24 -5.77 0.09
CA ILE A 20 4.77 -5.87 0.09
C ILE A 20 4.38 -6.64 1.34
N GLN A 21 3.81 -5.94 2.31
CA GLN A 21 3.39 -6.55 3.56
C GLN A 21 1.90 -6.88 3.50
N LEU A 22 1.56 -8.12 3.87
CA LEU A 22 0.18 -8.57 3.97
C LEU A 22 -0.24 -8.67 5.44
N ASP A 23 -1.46 -8.25 5.74
CA ASP A 23 -1.99 -8.25 7.10
C ASP A 23 -2.99 -9.40 7.32
N ARG A 24 -2.73 -10.21 8.35
CA ARG A 24 -3.57 -11.37 8.69
C ARG A 24 -4.98 -10.96 9.09
N LYS A 25 -5.17 -9.87 9.84
CA LYS A 25 -6.50 -9.43 10.30
C LYS A 25 -7.39 -9.01 9.13
N VAL A 26 -6.79 -8.42 8.11
CA VAL A 26 -7.48 -8.09 6.85
C VAL A 26 -7.91 -9.36 6.12
N ALA A 27 -7.01 -10.32 5.99
CA ALA A 27 -7.31 -11.61 5.35
C ALA A 27 -8.38 -12.43 6.12
N ASP A 28 -8.35 -12.42 7.46
CA ASP A 28 -9.33 -13.09 8.31
C ASP A 28 -10.75 -12.52 8.12
N LYS A 29 -10.85 -11.22 7.81
CA LYS A 29 -12.11 -10.55 7.41
C LYS A 29 -12.52 -10.80 5.95
N ARG A 30 -11.75 -11.60 5.19
CA ARG A 30 -11.95 -11.91 3.77
C ARG A 30 -11.89 -10.69 2.84
N ILE A 31 -11.12 -9.67 3.22
CA ILE A 31 -10.88 -8.50 2.38
C ILE A 31 -9.64 -8.77 1.53
N TYR A 32 -9.77 -8.66 0.21
CA TYR A 32 -8.68 -8.89 -0.73
C TYR A 32 -8.57 -7.75 -1.74
N PRO A 33 -7.34 -7.30 -2.06
CA PRO A 33 -6.05 -7.79 -1.56
C PRO A 33 -5.77 -7.38 -0.10
N ALA A 34 -5.16 -8.28 0.70
CA ALA A 34 -4.93 -8.06 2.14
C ALA A 34 -3.64 -7.27 2.44
N ILE A 35 -3.40 -6.18 1.71
CA ILE A 35 -2.14 -5.42 1.74
C ILE A 35 -2.17 -4.37 2.86
N ASP A 36 -1.08 -4.30 3.63
CA ASP A 36 -0.78 -3.15 4.49
C ASP A 36 -0.10 -2.06 3.65
N ILE A 37 -0.89 -1.09 3.18
CA ILE A 37 -0.44 -0.03 2.27
C ILE A 37 0.64 0.84 2.91
N LEU A 38 0.52 1.14 4.21
CA LEU A 38 1.42 2.06 4.90
C LEU A 38 2.79 1.46 5.13
N LYS A 39 2.86 0.14 5.39
CA LYS A 39 4.13 -0.58 5.56
C LYS A 39 4.75 -1.04 4.24
N SER A 40 3.96 -1.19 3.19
CA SER A 40 4.46 -1.57 1.86
C SER A 40 5.08 -0.37 1.14
N GLY A 41 6.16 -0.59 0.39
CA GLY A 41 6.84 0.49 -0.31
C GLY A 41 8.03 0.03 -1.16
N THR A 42 8.56 0.95 -1.96
CA THR A 42 9.74 0.72 -2.80
C THR A 42 10.73 1.88 -2.64
N ARG A 43 12.01 1.58 -2.43
CA ARG A 43 13.07 2.58 -2.38
C ARG A 43 13.33 3.13 -3.78
N LYS A 44 13.55 4.43 -3.90
CA LYS A 44 13.76 5.14 -5.18
C LYS A 44 12.61 4.95 -6.18
N GLU A 45 11.36 4.97 -5.68
CA GLU A 45 10.16 4.91 -6.52
C GLU A 45 10.04 6.07 -7.52
N ASP A 46 10.78 7.16 -7.30
CA ASP A 46 10.90 8.31 -8.21
C ASP A 46 11.55 7.99 -9.57
N LEU A 47 12.28 6.87 -9.66
CA LEU A 47 12.83 6.37 -10.91
C LEU A 47 11.84 5.50 -11.69
N LEU A 48 10.75 5.05 -11.05
CA LEU A 48 9.79 4.09 -11.61
C LEU A 48 8.46 4.74 -11.96
N VAL A 49 8.08 5.79 -11.22
CA VAL A 49 6.77 6.42 -11.32
C VAL A 49 6.93 7.87 -11.78
N PRO A 50 6.13 8.34 -12.75
CA PRO A 50 6.13 9.74 -13.14
C PRO A 50 5.89 10.67 -11.96
N ARG A 51 6.55 11.84 -11.96
CA ARG A 51 6.45 12.82 -10.85
C ARG A 51 5.01 13.25 -10.53
N SER A 52 4.15 13.36 -11.55
CA SER A 52 2.73 13.69 -11.39
C SER A 52 2.02 12.65 -10.52
N ASP A 53 2.30 11.38 -10.76
CA ASP A 53 1.59 10.26 -10.14
C ASP A 53 2.14 10.03 -8.73
N LEU A 54 3.45 10.22 -8.52
CA LEU A 54 4.05 10.20 -7.19
C LEU A 54 3.38 11.20 -6.25
N GLN A 55 3.14 12.43 -6.70
CA GLN A 55 2.47 13.44 -5.86
C GLN A 55 1.08 12.97 -5.44
N LYS A 56 0.31 12.37 -6.37
CA LYS A 56 -1.00 11.79 -6.08
C LYS A 56 -0.89 10.63 -5.08
N ILE A 57 0.09 9.74 -5.25
CA ILE A 57 0.36 8.62 -4.33
C ILE A 57 0.72 9.14 -2.92
N PHE A 58 1.53 10.19 -2.81
CA PHE A 58 1.86 10.80 -1.51
C PHE A 58 0.63 11.36 -0.80
N VAL A 59 -0.25 12.07 -1.54
CA VAL A 59 -1.51 12.58 -0.98
C VAL A 59 -2.39 11.42 -0.53
N LEU A 60 -2.54 10.39 -1.35
CA LEU A 60 -3.30 9.18 -0.99
C LEU A 60 -2.75 8.54 0.30
N ARG A 61 -1.43 8.33 0.40
CA ARG A 61 -0.80 7.79 1.61
C ARG A 61 -1.07 8.65 2.84
N ARG A 62 -1.10 9.98 2.71
CA ARG A 62 -1.45 10.89 3.82
C ARG A 62 -2.91 10.77 4.25
N ILE A 63 -3.82 10.55 3.32
CA ILE A 63 -5.25 10.32 3.62
C ILE A 63 -5.45 8.98 4.35
N LEU A 64 -4.69 7.95 3.96
CA LEU A 64 -4.76 6.62 4.56
C LEU A 64 -4.03 6.52 5.91
N ALA A 65 -3.00 7.34 6.15
CA ALA A 65 -2.18 7.31 7.37
C ALA A 65 -2.96 7.35 8.71
N PRO A 66 -4.01 8.17 8.89
CA PRO A 66 -4.79 8.16 10.13
C PRO A 66 -5.74 6.96 10.26
N MET A 67 -5.95 6.18 9.20
CA MET A 67 -6.83 5.02 9.20
C MET A 67 -6.10 3.78 9.73
N GLY A 68 -6.83 2.85 10.36
CA GLY A 68 -6.29 1.52 10.63
C GLY A 68 -6.08 0.74 9.33
N THR A 69 -5.16 -0.23 9.32
CA THR A 69 -4.81 -1.02 8.11
C THR A 69 -6.03 -1.60 7.39
N THR A 70 -7.03 -2.09 8.14
CA THR A 70 -8.28 -2.63 7.58
C THR A 70 -9.14 -1.54 6.93
N ASP A 71 -9.39 -0.44 7.64
CA ASP A 71 -10.25 0.63 7.13
C ASP A 71 -9.60 1.31 5.92
N ALA A 72 -8.27 1.43 5.92
CA ALA A 72 -7.49 2.00 4.82
C ALA A 72 -7.64 1.19 3.52
N ILE A 73 -7.52 -0.14 3.59
CA ILE A 73 -7.63 -0.99 2.39
C ILE A 73 -9.08 -1.10 1.91
N GLU A 74 -10.05 -1.15 2.81
CA GLU A 74 -11.48 -1.11 2.44
C GLU A 74 -11.82 0.21 1.74
N PHE A 75 -11.41 1.33 2.32
CA PHE A 75 -11.59 2.65 1.71
C PHE A 75 -10.96 2.72 0.32
N LEU A 76 -9.72 2.24 0.18
CA LEU A 76 -9.04 2.25 -1.12
C LEU A 76 -9.77 1.37 -2.14
N ILE A 77 -10.14 0.14 -1.77
CA ILE A 77 -10.86 -0.78 -2.65
C ILE A 77 -12.19 -0.15 -3.10
N ASP A 78 -12.93 0.48 -2.19
CA ASP A 78 -14.21 1.08 -2.51
C ASP A 78 -14.10 2.29 -3.44
N LYS A 79 -13.00 3.04 -3.37
CA LYS A 79 -12.69 4.09 -4.35
C LYS A 79 -12.25 3.52 -5.69
N LEU A 80 -11.38 2.51 -5.71
CA LEU A 80 -10.90 1.89 -6.94
C LEU A 80 -12.06 1.26 -7.73
N LYS A 81 -13.04 0.64 -7.06
CA LYS A 81 -14.25 0.06 -7.69
C LYS A 81 -15.08 1.07 -8.49
N GLN A 82 -14.96 2.37 -8.21
CA GLN A 82 -15.70 3.42 -8.92
C GLN A 82 -15.09 3.74 -10.29
N THR A 83 -13.88 3.23 -10.56
CA THR A 83 -13.11 3.52 -11.76
C THR A 83 -12.60 2.25 -12.42
N LYS A 84 -12.37 2.29 -13.73
CA LYS A 84 -11.81 1.13 -14.45
C LYS A 84 -10.30 1.11 -14.45
N THR A 85 -9.65 2.28 -14.37
CA THR A 85 -8.20 2.42 -14.45
C THR A 85 -7.68 3.29 -13.31
N ASN A 86 -6.40 3.08 -12.95
CA ASN A 86 -5.73 3.92 -11.95
C ASN A 86 -5.59 5.37 -12.41
N GLY A 87 -5.54 5.62 -13.73
CA GLY A 87 -5.54 6.98 -14.29
C GLY A 87 -6.82 7.72 -13.95
N ASP A 88 -7.98 7.11 -14.24
CA ASP A 88 -9.29 7.67 -13.90
C ASP A 88 -9.44 7.91 -12.39
N PHE A 89 -8.97 6.96 -11.57
CA PHE A 89 -8.95 7.11 -10.11
C PHE A 89 -8.13 8.33 -9.68
N PHE A 90 -6.91 8.46 -10.20
CA PHE A 90 -6.02 9.56 -9.88
C PHE A 90 -6.54 10.91 -10.37
N ASP A 91 -7.33 10.95 -11.44
CA ASP A 91 -7.96 12.19 -11.91
C ASP A 91 -9.17 12.55 -11.05
N SER A 92 -9.91 11.56 -10.53
CA SER A 92 -11.02 11.80 -9.59
C SER A 92 -10.59 12.37 -8.23
N MET A 93 -9.31 12.21 -7.84
CA MET A 93 -8.77 12.82 -6.61
C MET A 93 -8.42 14.31 -6.76
N ASN A 94 -8.36 14.82 -7.99
CA ASN A 94 -8.00 16.21 -8.29
C ASN A 94 -9.23 17.15 -8.31
N THR A 95 -10.42 16.66 -7.97
CA THR A 95 -11.67 17.43 -7.87
C THR A 95 -12.07 17.56 -6.41
#